data_AF-A0A8D0KFE3-F1
#
_entry.id   AF-A0A8D0KFE3-F1
#
_cell.length_a   1.000
_cell.length_b   1.000
_cell.length_c   1.000
_cell.angle_alpha   90.00
_cell.angle_beta   90.00
_cell.angle_gamma   90.00
#
_symmetry.space_group_name_H-M   'P 1'
#
loop_
_entity.id
_entity.type
_entity.pdbx_description
1 polymer ?
#
loop_
_entity_poly.entity_id
_entity_poly.type
_entity_poly.pdbx_seq_one_letter_code
_entity_poly.pdbx_strand_id
1 'polypeptide(L)'
;MVQPSVCPGSNCSMMGDDSSLGKNATIHLPAELAGHEVVQHFLAENRDLKEAVRQCNHMLRERFQEFLQFHASHKEEKEFMMGKFKEARLVVEKLQLERVELKVQLEKAVHELEHLRKQQTDYLETTGAQEEPDAVTLTQDEALLVMAPEMPQQKKEWLEGELQQEANQTLQGSSRLQQTAKYTSPIEEAAIKVKENGLSQQRPLEFESLQGGGDRNPDQDQVDHLCKRLKDAEDENSALHQQLASAQKELARLAAQEETTQQQLKILSKQLEQVGEDKASVKAQVTSLLGELLESQKHLETCALEKKELEERVRGAGERLQHLEREAEARTKQHSVQVDQLRLQVQNLESALRVERQSATEEKRKLAQVQAAYHQLFQEYDTHIKASLESEKRSKDLDLQAAELSQQLQQAEEALVAKQELIDKLKEEAEQHKTIMETVPVLKAQADVYKTDFLAERRAREKLHEQREALLEQVAQLQRDYEKLKVDYDGVSRALMEEMRNRHAEMRPPNQSAFLMGAAPFHSPLITGRRQSFAEEQPDYSCPKCQYRAPDMDTLQIHVMDCIQ
;
A
#
# COMPACT_ATOMS: atom_id res chain seq x y z
N MET A 1 -11.47 -46.44 -21.20
CA MET A 1 -12.85 -46.10 -21.58
C MET A 1 -13.56 -45.49 -20.38
N VAL A 2 -13.62 -44.17 -20.27
CA VAL A 2 -14.74 -43.39 -19.70
C VAL A 2 -14.60 -41.98 -20.30
N GLN A 3 -15.65 -41.50 -20.96
CA GLN A 3 -15.71 -40.17 -21.60
C GLN A 3 -15.85 -39.04 -20.57
N PRO A 4 -15.43 -37.80 -20.90
CA PRO A 4 -15.70 -36.61 -20.09
C PRO A 4 -17.06 -36.01 -20.46
N SER A 5 -17.87 -35.67 -19.45
CA SER A 5 -19.14 -34.96 -19.65
C SER A 5 -18.90 -33.47 -19.89
N VAL A 6 -19.47 -33.02 -21.00
CA VAL A 6 -19.59 -31.66 -21.51
C VAL A 6 -20.24 -30.72 -20.47
N CYS A 7 -19.61 -29.57 -20.23
CA CYS A 7 -20.26 -28.38 -19.69
C CYS A 7 -21.01 -27.66 -20.81
N PRO A 8 -22.29 -27.29 -20.63
CA PRO A 8 -22.88 -26.16 -21.34
C PRO A 8 -22.87 -24.96 -20.40
N GLY A 9 -22.14 -23.92 -20.81
CA GLY A 9 -22.19 -22.62 -20.18
C GLY A 9 -23.47 -21.86 -20.47
N SER A 10 -23.50 -20.68 -19.86
CA SER A 10 -24.38 -19.56 -20.19
C SER A 10 -25.85 -19.77 -19.88
N ASN A 11 -26.23 -19.42 -18.65
CA ASN A 11 -27.47 -18.71 -18.33
C ASN A 11 -27.39 -18.21 -16.87
N CYS A 12 -26.61 -17.16 -16.63
CA CYS A 12 -26.84 -16.35 -15.43
C CYS A 12 -27.87 -15.29 -15.81
N SER A 13 -29.13 -15.73 -15.73
CA SER A 13 -30.30 -14.87 -15.71
C SER A 13 -30.12 -13.82 -14.62
N MET A 14 -30.56 -12.60 -14.89
CA MET A 14 -30.61 -11.48 -13.95
C MET A 14 -31.13 -11.95 -12.58
N MET A 15 -30.23 -12.03 -11.60
CA MET A 15 -30.59 -11.87 -10.19
C MET A 15 -30.72 -10.35 -10.04
N GLY A 16 -31.91 -9.79 -10.12
CA GLY A 16 -32.89 -9.94 -9.05
C GLY A 16 -32.67 -8.73 -8.15
N ASP A 17 -33.50 -7.70 -8.36
CA ASP A 17 -33.59 -6.49 -7.54
C ASP A 17 -34.02 -6.84 -6.11
N ASP A 18 -33.19 -7.58 -5.37
CA ASP A 18 -33.39 -7.79 -3.95
C ASP A 18 -32.74 -6.63 -3.19
N SER A 19 -33.45 -5.50 -3.26
CA SER A 19 -33.45 -4.44 -2.23
C SER A 19 -34.05 -4.95 -0.90
N SER A 20 -33.69 -6.16 -0.49
CA SER A 20 -34.26 -6.88 0.66
C SER A 20 -33.32 -6.94 1.88
N LEU A 21 -32.36 -6.01 1.99
CA LEU A 21 -31.70 -5.79 3.27
C LEU A 21 -32.42 -4.69 4.04
N GLY A 22 -33.48 -5.11 4.74
CA GLY A 22 -34.07 -4.36 5.84
C GLY A 22 -35.14 -3.37 5.42
N LYS A 23 -36.32 -3.87 5.01
CA LYS A 23 -37.57 -3.14 5.26
C LYS A 23 -37.56 -2.73 6.73
N ASN A 24 -37.72 -1.43 6.99
CA ASN A 24 -37.76 -0.81 8.31
C ASN A 24 -38.59 -1.63 9.32
N ALA A 25 -37.96 -2.58 10.00
CA ALA A 25 -38.48 -3.14 11.22
C ALA A 25 -38.28 -2.07 12.29
N THR A 26 -39.18 -1.10 12.31
CA THR A 26 -39.25 -0.09 13.35
C THR A 26 -39.46 -0.85 14.65
N ILE A 27 -38.41 -0.97 15.45
CA ILE A 27 -38.46 -1.59 16.78
C ILE A 27 -39.44 -0.74 17.59
N HIS A 28 -40.65 -1.25 17.82
CA HIS A 28 -41.67 -0.55 18.58
C HIS A 28 -41.27 -0.59 20.05
N LEU A 29 -40.75 0.52 20.56
CA LEU A 29 -40.37 0.63 21.98
C LEU A 29 -41.63 0.73 22.87
N PRO A 30 -41.67 0.03 24.02
CA PRO A 30 -42.67 0.27 25.06
C PRO A 30 -42.63 1.72 25.55
N ALA A 31 -43.79 2.29 25.87
CA ALA A 31 -43.93 3.72 26.21
C ALA A 31 -43.09 4.14 27.44
N GLU A 32 -42.83 3.23 28.39
CA GLU A 32 -42.01 3.54 29.57
C GLU A 32 -40.53 3.74 29.25
N LEU A 33 -40.01 3.13 28.17
CA LEU A 33 -38.59 3.19 27.81
C LEU A 33 -38.29 4.29 26.77
N ALA A 34 -39.31 4.85 26.13
CA ALA A 34 -39.17 5.90 25.13
C ALA A 34 -38.66 7.23 25.70
N GLY A 35 -38.85 7.48 27.01
CA GLY A 35 -38.38 8.70 27.68
C GLY A 35 -36.96 8.62 28.26
N HIS A 36 -36.33 7.44 28.25
CA HIS A 36 -35.03 7.25 28.91
C HIS A 36 -33.89 7.70 28.00
N GLU A 37 -33.13 8.73 28.40
CA GLU A 37 -32.09 9.37 27.57
C GLU A 37 -31.04 8.37 27.04
N VAL A 38 -30.62 7.42 27.87
CA VAL A 38 -29.67 6.36 27.49
C VAL A 38 -30.22 5.48 26.35
N VAL A 39 -31.52 5.19 26.37
CA VAL A 39 -32.16 4.34 25.35
C VAL A 39 -32.30 5.11 24.03
N GLN A 40 -32.59 6.41 24.09
CA GLN A 40 -32.61 7.28 22.90
C GLN A 40 -31.22 7.42 22.27
N HIS A 41 -30.17 7.53 23.09
CA HIS A 41 -28.78 7.55 22.61
C HIS A 41 -28.42 6.26 21.87
N PHE A 42 -28.69 5.09 22.45
CA PHE A 42 -28.44 3.81 21.78
C PHE A 42 -29.24 3.63 20.49
N LEU A 43 -30.48 4.14 20.43
CA LEU A 43 -31.27 4.12 19.20
C LEU A 43 -30.71 5.04 18.12
N ALA A 44 -30.17 6.20 18.49
CA ALA A 44 -29.48 7.10 17.57
C ALA A 44 -28.20 6.44 17.02
N GLU A 45 -27.34 5.91 17.88
CA GLU A 45 -26.14 5.17 17.47
C GLU A 45 -26.49 3.98 16.58
N ASN A 46 -27.55 3.23 16.88
CA ASN A 46 -27.98 2.10 16.05
C ASN A 46 -28.47 2.55 14.67
N ARG A 47 -29.11 3.71 14.56
CA ARG A 47 -29.48 4.30 13.26
C ARG A 47 -28.24 4.72 12.49
N ASP A 48 -27.29 5.37 13.14
CA ASP A 48 -26.04 5.81 12.51
C ASP A 48 -25.19 4.61 12.04
N LEU A 49 -25.11 3.54 12.84
CA LEU A 49 -24.47 2.29 12.46
C LEU A 49 -25.15 1.64 11.25
N LYS A 50 -26.49 1.59 11.22
CA LYS A 50 -27.22 1.06 10.07
C LYS A 50 -27.00 1.88 8.81
N GLU A 51 -26.94 3.20 8.94
CA GLU A 51 -26.64 4.11 7.84
C GLU A 51 -25.21 3.90 7.33
N ALA A 52 -24.23 3.87 8.22
CA ALA A 52 -22.83 3.62 7.89
C ALA A 52 -22.63 2.26 7.19
N VAL A 53 -23.31 1.21 7.66
CA VAL A 53 -23.28 -0.11 7.02
C VAL A 53 -23.94 -0.08 5.63
N ARG A 54 -25.05 0.67 5.46
CA ARG A 54 -25.66 0.83 4.13
C ARG A 54 -24.74 1.58 3.18
N GLN A 55 -24.11 2.67 3.62
CA GLN A 55 -23.16 3.44 2.81
C GLN A 55 -21.92 2.61 2.46
N CYS A 56 -21.36 1.86 3.41
CA CYS A 56 -20.22 0.98 3.17
C CYS A 56 -20.56 -0.12 2.14
N ASN A 57 -21.73 -0.74 2.25
CA ASN A 57 -22.17 -1.76 1.29
C ASN A 57 -22.41 -1.16 -0.11
N HIS A 58 -22.97 0.05 -0.18
CA HIS A 58 -23.16 0.75 -1.44
C HIS A 58 -21.82 1.05 -2.13
N MET A 59 -20.87 1.64 -1.39
CA MET A 59 -19.54 1.93 -1.90
C MET A 59 -18.80 0.66 -2.33
N LEU A 60 -18.94 -0.45 -1.58
CA LEU A 60 -18.33 -1.73 -1.97
C LEU A 60 -18.91 -2.26 -3.29
N ARG A 61 -20.22 -2.11 -3.51
CA ARG A 61 -20.87 -2.51 -4.77
C ARG A 61 -20.38 -1.66 -5.95
N GLU A 62 -20.27 -0.34 -5.76
CA GLU A 62 -19.72 0.56 -6.77
C GLU A 62 -18.27 0.19 -7.12
N ARG A 63 -17.41 -0.01 -6.11
CA ARG A 63 -16.02 -0.43 -6.31
C ARG A 63 -15.91 -1.79 -6.99
N PHE A 64 -16.79 -2.73 -6.66
CA PHE A 64 -16.83 -4.02 -7.33
C PHE A 64 -17.23 -3.87 -8.81
N GLN A 65 -18.20 -3.01 -9.11
CA GLN A 65 -18.62 -2.74 -10.48
C GLN A 65 -17.53 -2.04 -11.30
N GLU A 66 -16.84 -1.04 -10.72
CA GLU A 66 -15.66 -0.40 -11.32
C GLU A 66 -14.54 -1.42 -11.59
N PHE A 67 -14.29 -2.33 -10.65
CA PHE A 67 -13.29 -3.37 -10.82
C PHE A 67 -13.63 -4.32 -11.97
N LEU A 68 -14.91 -4.72 -12.10
CA LEU A 68 -15.36 -5.55 -13.22
C LEU A 68 -15.19 -4.84 -14.56
N GLN A 69 -15.54 -3.55 -14.63
CA GLN A 69 -15.35 -2.73 -15.84
C GLN A 69 -13.86 -2.58 -16.18
N PHE A 70 -13.02 -2.26 -15.20
CA PHE A 70 -11.58 -2.16 -15.38
C PHE A 70 -10.98 -3.48 -15.88
N HIS A 71 -11.38 -4.62 -15.30
CA HIS A 71 -10.91 -5.92 -15.74
C HIS A 71 -11.35 -6.24 -17.18
N ALA A 72 -12.58 -5.87 -17.57
CA ALA A 72 -13.05 -6.02 -18.94
C ALA A 72 -12.25 -5.16 -19.93
N SER A 73 -12.09 -3.86 -19.65
CA SER A 73 -11.32 -2.94 -20.49
C SER A 73 -9.85 -3.35 -20.60
N HIS A 74 -9.22 -3.78 -19.50
CA HIS A 74 -7.85 -4.28 -19.52
C HIS A 74 -7.71 -5.55 -20.37
N LYS A 75 -8.73 -6.42 -20.38
CA LYS A 75 -8.75 -7.60 -21.25
C LYS A 75 -8.84 -7.19 -22.72
N GLU A 76 -9.71 -6.26 -23.06
CA GLU A 76 -9.86 -5.73 -24.42
C GLU A 76 -8.56 -5.05 -24.90
N GLU A 77 -7.92 -4.24 -24.06
CA GLU A 77 -6.65 -3.58 -24.37
C GLU A 77 -5.53 -4.61 -24.62
N LYS A 78 -5.45 -5.67 -23.79
CA LYS A 78 -4.50 -6.76 -24.00
C LYS A 78 -4.74 -7.48 -25.33
N GLU A 79 -5.99 -7.76 -25.68
CA GLU A 79 -6.36 -8.39 -26.95
C GLU A 79 -6.01 -7.49 -28.14
N PHE A 80 -6.27 -6.19 -28.03
CA PHE A 80 -5.88 -5.19 -29.02
C PHE A 80 -4.36 -5.14 -29.23
N MET A 81 -3.58 -5.05 -28.15
CA MET A 81 -2.12 -5.04 -28.22
C MET A 81 -1.58 -6.33 -28.83
N MET A 82 -2.14 -7.49 -28.46
CA MET A 82 -1.77 -8.78 -29.07
C MET A 82 -2.07 -8.80 -30.58
N GLY A 83 -3.21 -8.23 -31.00
CA GLY A 83 -3.55 -8.06 -32.41
C GLY A 83 -2.51 -7.20 -33.15
N LYS A 84 -2.16 -6.05 -32.59
CA LYS A 84 -1.16 -5.14 -33.16
C LYS A 84 0.24 -5.77 -33.23
N PHE A 85 0.64 -6.53 -32.23
CA PHE A 85 1.89 -7.28 -32.27
C PHE A 85 1.90 -8.35 -33.37
N LYS A 86 0.77 -9.05 -33.58
CA LYS A 86 0.66 -10.03 -34.68
C LYS A 86 0.74 -9.35 -36.04
N GLU A 87 0.03 -8.24 -36.23
CA GLU A 87 0.11 -7.42 -37.45
C GLU A 87 1.55 -6.96 -37.71
N ALA A 88 2.21 -6.39 -36.71
CA ALA A 88 3.60 -5.95 -36.81
C ALA A 88 4.54 -7.11 -37.17
N ARG A 89 4.34 -8.29 -36.58
CA ARG A 89 5.14 -9.48 -36.89
C ARG A 89 4.97 -9.91 -38.35
N LEU A 90 3.74 -9.93 -38.87
CA LEU A 90 3.47 -10.24 -40.28
C LEU A 90 4.15 -9.25 -41.23
N VAL A 91 4.13 -7.96 -40.90
CA VAL A 91 4.82 -6.93 -41.70
C VAL A 91 6.33 -7.17 -41.70
N VAL A 92 6.93 -7.48 -40.54
CA VAL A 92 8.36 -7.80 -40.44
C VAL A 92 8.70 -9.04 -41.25
N GLU A 93 7.92 -10.12 -41.15
CA GLU A 93 8.12 -11.34 -41.94
C GLU A 93 8.05 -11.03 -43.45
N LYS A 94 7.08 -10.21 -43.89
CA LYS A 94 6.97 -9.78 -45.28
C LYS A 94 8.19 -8.98 -45.74
N LEU A 95 8.62 -7.98 -44.96
CA LEU A 95 9.81 -7.18 -45.26
C LEU A 95 11.08 -8.03 -45.27
N GLN A 96 11.17 -9.07 -44.43
CA GLN A 96 12.28 -10.02 -44.45
C GLN A 96 12.31 -10.82 -45.75
N LEU A 97 11.16 -11.28 -46.25
CA LEU A 97 11.06 -11.96 -47.55
C LEU A 97 11.46 -11.03 -48.69
N GLU A 98 10.91 -9.80 -48.73
CA GLU A 98 11.26 -8.78 -49.73
C GLU A 98 12.77 -8.47 -49.69
N ARG A 99 13.37 -8.35 -48.49
CA ARG A 99 14.82 -8.14 -48.34
C ARG A 99 15.64 -9.31 -48.89
N VAL A 100 15.22 -10.56 -48.65
CA VAL A 100 15.90 -11.74 -49.19
C VAL A 100 15.81 -11.76 -50.71
N GLU A 101 14.63 -11.46 -51.26
CA GLU A 101 14.43 -11.38 -52.71
C GLU A 101 15.30 -10.29 -53.35
N LEU A 102 15.31 -9.08 -52.78
CA LEU A 102 16.17 -7.98 -53.23
C LEU A 102 17.64 -8.34 -53.14
N LYS A 103 18.07 -9.09 -52.11
CA LYS A 103 19.45 -9.56 -51.98
C LYS A 103 19.81 -10.52 -53.12
N VAL A 104 18.92 -11.45 -53.47
CA VAL A 104 19.12 -12.37 -54.61
C VAL A 104 19.17 -11.60 -55.93
N GLN A 105 18.31 -10.59 -56.10
CA GLN A 105 18.33 -9.73 -57.30
C GLN A 105 19.64 -8.92 -57.40
N LEU A 106 20.11 -8.38 -56.28
CA LEU A 106 21.39 -7.68 -56.20
C LEU A 106 22.56 -8.61 -56.54
N GLU A 107 22.59 -9.82 -55.97
CA GLU A 107 23.61 -10.82 -56.30
C GLU A 107 23.59 -11.14 -57.79
N LYS A 108 22.43 -11.35 -58.42
CA LYS A 108 22.32 -11.55 -59.88
C LYS A 108 22.85 -10.36 -60.67
N ALA A 109 22.48 -9.13 -60.32
CA ALA A 109 22.97 -7.93 -60.99
C ALA A 109 24.50 -7.77 -60.85
N VAL A 110 25.07 -8.12 -59.69
CA VAL A 110 26.52 -8.14 -59.48
C VAL A 110 27.18 -9.18 -60.39
N HIS A 111 26.65 -10.41 -60.48
CA HIS A 111 27.18 -11.44 -61.39
C HIS A 111 27.09 -11.01 -62.87
N GLU A 112 26.01 -10.34 -63.26
CA GLU A 112 25.86 -9.77 -64.62
C GLU A 112 26.89 -8.68 -64.91
N LEU A 113 27.14 -7.78 -63.95
CA LEU A 113 28.17 -6.75 -64.06
C LEU A 113 29.58 -7.35 -64.12
N GLU A 114 29.87 -8.39 -63.33
CA GLU A 114 31.13 -9.12 -63.39
C GLU A 114 31.32 -9.82 -64.75
N HIS A 115 30.26 -10.39 -65.31
CA HIS A 115 30.29 -11.02 -66.62
C HIS A 115 30.53 -10.00 -67.75
N LEU A 116 29.85 -8.85 -67.70
CA LEU A 116 30.08 -7.73 -68.63
C LEU A 116 31.48 -7.15 -68.50
N ARG A 117 32.00 -7.02 -67.27
CA ARG A 117 33.38 -6.58 -67.01
C ARG A 117 34.40 -7.57 -67.59
N LYS A 118 34.17 -8.88 -67.42
CA LYS A 118 35.00 -9.94 -68.02
C LYS A 118 35.00 -9.89 -69.55
N GLN A 119 33.83 -9.73 -70.15
CA GLN A 119 33.71 -9.51 -71.59
C GLN A 119 34.48 -8.27 -72.03
N GLN A 120 34.41 -7.16 -71.29
CA GLN A 120 35.14 -5.94 -71.59
C GLN A 120 36.67 -6.12 -71.51
N THR A 121 37.18 -6.92 -70.56
CA THR A 121 38.60 -7.31 -70.48
C THR A 121 39.02 -8.26 -71.61
N ASP A 122 38.18 -9.21 -72.02
CA ASP A 122 38.47 -10.12 -73.14
C ASP A 122 38.51 -9.37 -74.50
N TYR A 123 37.75 -8.28 -74.63
CA TYR A 123 37.85 -7.36 -75.77
C TYR A 123 39.14 -6.50 -75.75
N LEU A 124 39.74 -6.28 -74.59
CA LEU A 124 41.02 -5.55 -74.43
C LEU A 124 42.25 -6.47 -74.59
N GLU A 125 42.13 -7.78 -74.38
CA GLU A 125 43.23 -8.74 -74.58
C GLU A 125 43.41 -9.22 -76.03
N THR A 126 42.45 -8.96 -76.92
CA THR A 126 42.53 -9.33 -78.36
C THR A 126 43.15 -8.25 -79.26
N THR A 127 43.51 -7.09 -78.70
CA THR A 127 44.31 -6.07 -79.41
C THR A 127 45.58 -5.80 -78.62
N GLY A 128 46.62 -6.57 -78.94
CA GLY A 128 47.93 -6.42 -78.30
C GLY A 128 48.60 -5.08 -78.62
N ALA A 129 49.21 -4.47 -77.61
CA ALA A 129 50.63 -4.10 -77.59
C ALA A 129 50.99 -3.35 -76.29
N GLN A 130 52.00 -3.90 -75.58
CA GLN A 130 53.10 -3.22 -74.89
C GLN A 130 52.82 -1.95 -74.05
N GLU A 131 53.01 -2.02 -72.73
CA GLU A 131 54.25 -1.60 -72.04
C GLU A 131 54.19 -1.84 -70.52
N GLU A 132 55.39 -1.96 -69.95
CA GLU A 132 55.79 -2.49 -68.63
C GLU A 132 55.94 -1.32 -67.60
N PRO A 133 56.32 -1.56 -66.32
CA PRO A 133 55.51 -1.35 -65.12
C PRO A 133 55.94 -0.14 -64.27
N ASP A 134 55.11 0.29 -63.32
CA ASP A 134 55.64 0.90 -62.11
C ASP A 134 54.75 0.66 -60.88
N ALA A 135 55.42 0.32 -59.78
CA ALA A 135 54.88 -0.32 -58.60
C ALA A 135 54.24 0.67 -57.61
N VAL A 136 53.07 0.35 -57.05
CA VAL A 136 52.78 0.53 -55.61
C VAL A 136 51.77 -0.54 -55.16
N THR A 137 52.20 -1.32 -54.18
CA THR A 137 51.46 -2.30 -53.38
C THR A 137 50.16 -1.77 -52.80
N LEU A 138 49.03 -2.42 -53.11
CA LEU A 138 47.82 -2.39 -52.28
C LEU A 138 47.46 -3.82 -51.88
N THR A 139 47.81 -4.13 -50.64
CA THR A 139 47.34 -5.29 -49.88
C THR A 139 45.82 -5.24 -49.74
N GLN A 140 45.16 -6.31 -50.19
CA GLN A 140 44.21 -7.13 -49.43
C GLN A 140 43.38 -6.40 -48.35
N ASP A 141 42.08 -6.21 -48.60
CA ASP A 141 41.01 -7.11 -48.14
C ASP A 141 39.67 -6.37 -48.04
N GLU A 142 38.73 -6.72 -48.92
CA GLU A 142 37.33 -6.34 -48.83
C GLU A 142 36.60 -7.23 -47.81
N ALA A 143 36.37 -6.64 -46.64
CA ALA A 143 35.07 -6.52 -45.97
C ALA A 143 34.19 -7.79 -45.88
N LEU A 144 34.43 -8.57 -44.82
CA LEU A 144 33.37 -9.28 -44.11
C LEU A 144 32.49 -8.28 -43.34
N LEU A 145 31.19 -8.41 -43.58
CA LEU A 145 30.08 -7.75 -42.91
C LEU A 145 30.08 -7.91 -41.37
N VAL A 146 29.43 -6.91 -40.75
CA VAL A 146 28.78 -6.88 -39.43
C VAL A 146 29.67 -6.50 -38.23
N MET A 147 29.49 -5.26 -37.74
CA MET A 147 28.93 -4.95 -36.41
C MET A 147 29.11 -3.45 -36.10
N ALA A 148 28.01 -2.75 -35.79
CA ALA A 148 28.05 -1.45 -35.12
C ALA A 148 28.57 -1.63 -33.67
N PRO A 149 29.25 -0.62 -33.08
CA PRO A 149 28.52 0.34 -32.26
C PRO A 149 29.05 1.80 -32.31
N GLU A 150 28.25 2.66 -31.68
CA GLU A 150 28.23 4.13 -31.54
C GLU A 150 29.55 4.89 -31.32
N MET A 151 29.59 6.14 -31.82
CA MET A 151 30.45 7.24 -31.33
C MET A 151 29.67 8.59 -31.28
N PRO A 152 30.09 9.54 -30.42
CA PRO A 152 29.25 10.54 -29.77
C PRO A 152 29.10 11.85 -30.56
N GLN A 153 28.10 12.61 -30.13
CA GLN A 153 27.81 14.01 -30.47
C GLN A 153 29.03 14.92 -30.23
N GLN A 154 29.85 15.14 -31.24
CA GLN A 154 30.82 16.25 -31.27
C GLN A 154 31.27 16.56 -32.70
N LYS A 155 30.30 16.84 -33.59
CA LYS A 155 30.60 17.36 -34.93
C LYS A 155 29.37 17.99 -35.61
N LYS A 156 28.67 18.87 -34.89
CA LYS A 156 27.55 19.64 -35.45
C LYS A 156 27.60 21.15 -35.14
N GLU A 157 28.75 21.67 -34.70
CA GLU A 157 28.93 23.10 -34.37
C GLU A 157 30.18 23.71 -35.05
N TRP A 158 30.57 23.22 -36.23
CA TRP A 158 31.75 23.76 -36.92
C TRP A 158 31.52 24.17 -38.37
N LEU A 159 30.27 24.49 -38.74
CA LEU A 159 29.90 24.86 -40.11
C LEU A 159 28.75 25.89 -40.16
N GLU A 160 28.72 26.83 -39.22
CA GLU A 160 27.78 27.96 -39.24
C GLU A 160 28.45 29.32 -38.89
N GLY A 161 29.78 29.41 -39.01
CA GLY A 161 30.56 30.54 -38.48
C GLY A 161 31.47 31.28 -39.46
N GLU A 162 31.31 31.15 -40.78
CA GLU A 162 32.19 31.84 -41.76
C GLU A 162 31.45 32.36 -43.00
N LEU A 163 30.43 33.21 -42.82
CA LEU A 163 29.91 34.03 -43.94
C LEU A 163 29.22 35.32 -43.45
N GLN A 164 29.81 35.97 -42.45
CA GLN A 164 29.36 37.28 -41.99
C GLN A 164 30.54 38.19 -41.64
N GLN A 165 31.55 38.30 -42.52
CA GLN A 165 32.59 39.33 -42.34
C GLN A 165 33.36 39.67 -43.63
N GLU A 166 32.68 40.10 -44.69
CA GLU A 166 33.39 40.76 -45.81
C GLU A 166 32.52 41.72 -46.61
N ALA A 167 31.90 42.68 -45.92
CA ALA A 167 31.26 43.82 -46.54
C ALA A 167 31.48 45.06 -45.67
N ASN A 168 32.67 45.67 -45.78
CA ASN A 168 32.88 47.12 -45.77
C ASN A 168 34.37 47.48 -45.78
N GLN A 169 34.67 48.58 -46.47
CA GLN A 169 35.97 49.23 -46.72
C GLN A 169 36.68 48.68 -47.97
N THR A 170 36.62 49.38 -49.11
CA THR A 170 37.61 50.44 -49.37
C THR A 170 37.14 51.41 -50.46
N LEU A 171 36.92 52.66 -50.01
CA LEU A 171 37.31 53.97 -50.55
C LEU A 171 36.86 54.46 -51.94
N GLN A 172 36.16 55.59 -51.81
CA GLN A 172 36.03 56.73 -52.71
C GLN A 172 37.33 57.17 -53.40
N GLY A 173 37.17 57.67 -54.63
CA GLY A 173 37.75 58.96 -55.02
C GLY A 173 38.60 58.97 -56.28
N SER A 174 38.02 59.39 -57.41
CA SER A 174 38.60 60.48 -58.20
C SER A 174 37.54 61.14 -59.08
N SER A 175 37.59 62.47 -59.14
CA SER A 175 36.67 63.38 -59.82
C SER A 175 37.35 64.07 -61.01
N ARG A 176 36.51 64.53 -61.95
CA ARG A 176 36.72 65.54 -63.03
C ARG A 176 37.52 65.06 -64.25
N LEU A 177 37.16 65.43 -65.49
CA LEU A 177 36.81 66.75 -66.04
C LEU A 177 35.75 66.66 -67.18
N GLN A 178 34.77 67.59 -67.20
CA GLN A 178 34.55 68.67 -68.21
C GLN A 178 33.67 68.27 -69.42
N GLN A 179 32.45 68.84 -69.52
CA GLN A 179 32.07 70.11 -70.21
C GLN A 179 32.20 70.02 -71.74
N THR A 180 31.11 69.99 -72.51
CA THR A 180 30.44 71.09 -73.26
C THR A 180 29.64 70.38 -74.40
N ALA A 181 28.58 70.83 -75.05
CA ALA A 181 28.04 72.15 -75.36
C ALA A 181 26.51 72.07 -75.60
N LYS A 182 25.81 73.16 -75.25
CA LYS A 182 24.47 73.57 -75.73
C LYS A 182 24.66 74.72 -76.74
N TYR A 183 23.58 75.07 -77.45
CA TYR A 183 23.39 76.07 -78.52
C TYR A 183 23.49 75.43 -79.93
N THR A 184 22.46 75.49 -80.77
CA THR A 184 21.76 76.71 -81.23
C THR A 184 20.30 76.49 -81.63
N SER A 185 19.58 77.61 -81.65
CA SER A 185 18.15 77.86 -81.85
C SER A 185 17.61 77.55 -83.26
N PRO A 186 16.28 77.37 -83.40
CA PRO A 186 15.55 77.35 -84.69
C PRO A 186 15.52 78.72 -85.38
N ILE A 187 15.44 78.73 -86.71
CA ILE A 187 15.06 79.89 -87.53
C ILE A 187 14.05 79.46 -88.61
N GLU A 188 13.06 80.34 -88.78
CA GLU A 188 11.85 80.30 -89.57
C GLU A 188 12.04 80.43 -91.10
N GLU A 189 10.95 80.06 -91.79
CA GLU A 189 10.35 80.69 -92.97
C GLU A 189 11.23 81.45 -93.99
N ALA A 190 11.21 80.97 -95.23
CA ALA A 190 11.13 81.84 -96.41
C ALA A 190 10.42 81.10 -97.56
N ALA A 191 9.10 81.23 -97.59
CA ALA A 191 8.33 81.07 -98.81
C ALA A 191 8.52 82.32 -99.68
N ILE A 192 9.08 82.16 -100.88
CA ILE A 192 8.96 83.15 -101.95
C ILE A 192 8.43 82.44 -103.20
N LYS A 193 7.12 82.64 -103.42
CA LYS A 193 6.42 82.53 -104.71
C LYS A 193 6.95 83.61 -105.66
N VAL A 194 6.48 83.55 -106.92
CA VAL A 194 6.41 84.64 -107.93
C VAL A 194 7.58 84.59 -108.92
N LYS A 195 7.43 84.51 -110.26
CA LYS A 195 6.26 84.66 -111.14
C LYS A 195 6.49 83.87 -112.44
N GLU A 196 5.47 83.10 -112.78
CA GLU A 196 5.11 82.69 -114.12
C GLU A 196 4.54 83.90 -114.90
N ASN A 197 4.58 83.78 -116.23
CA ASN A 197 3.76 84.45 -117.26
C ASN A 197 4.33 85.64 -118.05
N GLY A 198 4.25 85.46 -119.38
CA GLY A 198 3.92 86.50 -120.36
C GLY A 198 4.88 86.55 -121.55
N LEU A 199 4.84 85.61 -122.50
CA LEU A 199 4.03 85.61 -123.74
C LEU A 199 4.39 86.70 -124.76
N SER A 200 4.77 86.26 -125.97
CA SER A 200 4.15 86.53 -127.30
C SER A 200 5.24 86.37 -128.37
N GLN A 201 5.28 85.29 -129.16
CA GLN A 201 4.43 84.99 -130.33
C GLN A 201 4.59 86.04 -131.44
N GLN A 202 5.17 85.66 -132.58
CA GLN A 202 4.58 85.83 -133.91
C GLN A 202 5.43 85.13 -135.00
N ARG A 203 4.75 84.24 -135.72
CA ARG A 203 4.98 83.75 -137.10
C ARG A 203 4.25 84.76 -138.04
N PRO A 204 4.11 84.60 -139.39
CA PRO A 204 4.77 83.73 -140.38
C PRO A 204 4.96 84.36 -141.81
N LEU A 205 5.33 83.51 -142.80
CA LEU A 205 5.08 83.56 -144.28
C LEU A 205 5.88 84.58 -145.11
N GLU A 206 6.13 84.48 -146.42
CA GLU A 206 6.16 83.46 -147.49
C GLU A 206 6.85 84.14 -148.71
N PHE A 207 7.56 83.33 -149.50
CA PHE A 207 7.71 83.27 -150.97
C PHE A 207 7.76 84.52 -151.93
N GLU A 208 8.64 84.35 -152.95
CA GLU A 208 8.47 84.68 -154.39
C GLU A 208 9.19 85.90 -155.07
N SER A 209 10.15 85.58 -155.95
CA SER A 209 10.23 85.84 -157.41
C SER A 209 10.60 87.18 -158.12
N LEU A 210 11.41 86.96 -159.19
CA LEU A 210 11.49 87.64 -160.52
C LEU A 210 12.08 89.07 -160.59
N GLN A 211 12.67 89.60 -161.67
CA GLN A 211 13.37 89.16 -162.91
C GLN A 211 13.68 90.46 -163.69
N GLY A 212 14.75 90.48 -164.51
CA GLY A 212 14.91 91.39 -165.67
C GLY A 212 15.67 92.69 -165.37
N GLY A 213 16.54 93.23 -166.22
CA GLY A 213 16.78 93.08 -167.65
C GLY A 213 16.89 94.50 -168.25
N GLY A 214 17.89 94.81 -169.09
CA GLY A 214 17.94 96.13 -169.73
C GLY A 214 19.28 96.51 -170.36
N ASP A 215 19.29 96.50 -171.68
CA ASP A 215 20.36 96.65 -172.68
C ASP A 215 20.66 98.13 -173.07
N ARG A 216 21.91 98.45 -173.52
CA ARG A 216 22.27 99.34 -174.67
C ARG A 216 23.72 99.91 -174.65
N ASN A 217 24.45 99.63 -175.75
CA ASN A 217 25.66 100.29 -176.31
C ASN A 217 25.39 101.77 -176.74
N PRO A 218 26.37 102.64 -177.12
CA PRO A 218 27.71 102.35 -177.68
C PRO A 218 28.89 103.27 -177.24
N ASP A 219 30.02 103.04 -177.92
CA ASP A 219 31.19 103.89 -178.18
C ASP A 219 32.48 103.75 -177.34
N GLN A 220 33.57 103.66 -178.10
CA GLN A 220 34.78 102.84 -177.93
C GLN A 220 35.89 103.46 -177.08
N ASP A 221 35.55 104.33 -176.10
CA ASP A 221 36.54 104.96 -175.19
C ASP A 221 36.35 104.56 -173.70
N GLN A 222 35.56 103.52 -173.41
CA GLN A 222 35.14 103.11 -172.05
C GLN A 222 35.91 101.89 -171.45
N VAL A 223 36.85 101.31 -172.20
CA VAL A 223 37.53 100.04 -171.83
C VAL A 223 38.50 100.20 -170.63
N ASP A 224 39.14 101.36 -170.46
CA ASP A 224 40.12 101.54 -169.38
C ASP A 224 39.48 101.80 -168.00
N HIS A 225 38.21 102.23 -167.93
CA HIS A 225 37.54 102.51 -166.65
C HIS A 225 36.89 101.25 -166.03
N LEU A 226 36.51 100.25 -166.83
CA LEU A 226 35.86 99.01 -166.35
C LEU A 226 36.84 98.03 -165.70
N CYS A 227 38.09 97.97 -166.15
CA CYS A 227 39.12 97.11 -165.55
C CYS A 227 39.41 97.47 -164.08
N LYS A 228 39.23 98.73 -163.68
CA LYS A 228 39.47 99.17 -162.31
C LYS A 228 38.35 98.76 -161.34
N ARG A 229 37.09 98.85 -161.78
CA ARG A 229 35.91 98.45 -160.97
C ARG A 229 35.82 96.94 -160.73
N LEU A 230 36.33 96.14 -161.65
CA LEU A 230 36.32 94.67 -161.53
C LEU A 230 37.30 94.20 -160.45
N LYS A 231 38.44 94.88 -160.31
CA LYS A 231 39.44 94.65 -159.26
C LYS A 231 38.88 94.90 -157.86
N ASP A 232 38.23 96.04 -157.66
CA ASP A 232 37.66 96.42 -156.36
C ASP A 232 36.53 95.45 -155.92
N ALA A 233 35.75 94.94 -156.88
CA ALA A 233 34.71 93.95 -156.62
C ALA A 233 35.27 92.56 -156.26
N GLU A 234 36.41 92.16 -156.83
CA GLU A 234 37.11 90.92 -156.46
C GLU A 234 37.66 90.99 -155.03
N ASP A 235 38.23 92.14 -154.65
CA ASP A 235 38.75 92.36 -153.31
C ASP A 235 37.61 92.36 -152.26
N GLU A 236 36.45 92.99 -152.54
CA GLU A 236 35.26 92.89 -151.67
C GLU A 236 34.74 91.46 -151.52
N ASN A 237 34.75 90.67 -152.60
CA ASN A 237 34.30 89.28 -152.56
C ASN A 237 35.23 88.41 -151.70
N SER A 238 36.54 88.64 -151.79
CA SER A 238 37.52 87.96 -150.94
C SER A 238 37.35 88.30 -149.44
N ALA A 239 37.01 89.56 -149.12
CA ALA A 239 36.73 90.00 -147.75
C ALA A 239 35.47 89.36 -147.17
N LEU A 240 34.39 89.26 -147.96
CA LEU A 240 33.16 88.58 -147.56
C LEU A 240 33.36 87.08 -147.34
N HIS A 241 34.16 86.41 -148.18
CA HIS A 241 34.50 85.01 -147.97
C HIS A 241 35.30 84.79 -146.68
N GLN A 242 36.21 85.70 -146.33
CA GLN A 242 36.94 85.63 -145.07
C GLN A 242 36.02 85.85 -143.86
N GLN A 243 35.03 86.75 -143.97
CA GLN A 243 33.99 86.91 -142.95
C GLN A 243 33.14 85.65 -142.80
N LEU A 244 32.71 85.03 -143.91
CA LEU A 244 31.94 83.79 -143.87
C LEU A 244 32.73 82.65 -143.21
N ALA A 245 34.02 82.51 -143.53
CA ALA A 245 34.90 81.53 -142.91
C ALA A 245 35.09 81.78 -141.41
N SER A 246 35.18 83.05 -140.98
CA SER A 246 35.25 83.40 -139.56
C SER A 246 33.94 83.09 -138.82
N ALA A 247 32.79 83.35 -139.45
CA ALA A 247 31.47 83.03 -138.91
C ALA A 247 31.24 81.51 -138.82
N GLN A 248 31.70 80.74 -139.82
CA GLN A 248 31.68 79.27 -139.79
C GLN A 248 32.56 78.71 -138.67
N LYS A 249 33.73 79.32 -138.42
CA LYS A 249 34.61 78.92 -137.31
C LYS A 249 34.00 79.23 -135.94
N GLU A 250 33.34 80.37 -135.78
CA GLU A 250 32.57 80.67 -134.56
C GLU A 250 31.36 79.73 -134.40
N LEU A 251 30.65 79.40 -135.47
CA LEU A 251 29.58 78.39 -135.42
C LEU A 251 30.10 77.01 -135.02
N ALA A 252 31.25 76.58 -135.55
CA ALA A 252 31.89 75.33 -135.14
C ALA A 252 32.33 75.37 -133.66
N ARG A 253 32.83 76.51 -133.19
CA ARG A 253 33.19 76.73 -131.77
C ARG A 253 31.95 76.68 -130.88
N LEU A 254 30.87 77.33 -131.28
CA LEU A 254 29.59 77.33 -130.55
C LEU A 254 28.94 75.94 -130.57
N ALA A 255 29.01 75.19 -131.67
CA ALA A 255 28.50 73.83 -131.75
C ALA A 255 29.30 72.87 -130.83
N ALA A 256 30.63 72.99 -130.78
CA ALA A 256 31.45 72.25 -129.83
C ALA A 256 31.15 72.66 -128.38
N GLN A 257 30.93 73.95 -128.13
CA GLN A 257 30.50 74.44 -126.82
C GLN A 257 29.12 73.89 -126.45
N GLU A 258 28.16 73.87 -127.37
CA GLU A 258 26.84 73.27 -127.17
C GLU A 258 26.97 71.78 -126.83
N GLU A 259 27.76 71.02 -127.59
CA GLU A 259 27.99 69.60 -127.31
C GLU A 259 28.62 69.37 -125.93
N THR A 260 29.61 70.18 -125.54
CA THR A 260 30.19 70.11 -124.19
C THR A 260 29.19 70.45 -123.10
N THR A 261 28.33 71.47 -123.30
CA THR A 261 27.27 71.80 -122.36
C THR A 261 26.19 70.73 -122.29
N GLN A 262 25.83 70.08 -123.41
CA GLN A 262 24.90 68.95 -123.45
C GLN A 262 25.46 67.72 -122.73
N GLN A 263 26.76 67.44 -122.86
CA GLN A 263 27.43 66.38 -122.09
C GLN A 263 27.46 66.71 -120.59
N GLN A 264 27.76 67.95 -120.23
CA GLN A 264 27.69 68.42 -118.84
C GLN A 264 26.27 68.31 -118.26
N LEU A 265 25.24 68.67 -119.02
CA LEU A 265 23.84 68.51 -118.62
C LEU A 265 23.45 67.04 -118.46
N LYS A 266 23.93 66.14 -119.34
CA LYS A 266 23.72 64.69 -119.18
C LYS A 266 24.39 64.14 -117.92
N ILE A 267 25.61 64.59 -117.60
CA ILE A 267 26.33 64.20 -116.37
C ILE A 267 25.57 64.72 -115.15
N LEU A 268 25.18 66.00 -115.14
CA LEU A 268 24.39 66.60 -114.06
C LEU A 268 23.03 65.91 -113.89
N SER A 269 22.35 65.54 -114.98
CA SER A 269 21.09 64.80 -114.93
C SER A 269 21.25 63.42 -114.28
N LYS A 270 22.31 62.68 -114.64
CA LYS A 270 22.64 61.39 -114.01
C LYS A 270 23.00 61.54 -112.54
N GLN A 271 23.74 62.59 -112.18
CA GLN A 271 24.05 62.88 -110.78
C GLN A 271 22.78 63.22 -109.99
N LEU A 272 21.84 63.96 -110.57
CA LEU A 272 20.59 64.31 -109.92
C LEU A 272 19.67 63.10 -109.74
N GLU A 273 19.66 62.18 -110.72
CA GLU A 273 18.97 60.87 -110.64
C GLU A 273 19.59 59.98 -109.55
N GLN A 274 20.91 59.83 -109.53
CA GLN A 274 21.64 59.09 -108.48
C GLN A 274 21.37 59.69 -107.08
N VAL A 275 21.42 61.02 -106.94
CA VAL A 275 21.07 61.69 -105.68
C VAL A 275 19.61 61.45 -105.30
N GLY A 276 18.71 61.33 -106.28
CA GLY A 276 17.31 60.95 -106.07
C GLY A 276 17.16 59.51 -105.55
N GLU A 277 17.87 58.56 -106.15
CA GLU A 277 17.92 57.16 -105.74
C GLU A 277 18.56 57.01 -104.35
N ASP A 278 19.68 57.67 -104.08
CA ASP A 278 20.35 57.69 -102.78
C ASP A 278 19.42 58.28 -101.71
N LYS A 279 18.73 59.39 -102.02
CA LYS A 279 17.73 59.97 -101.12
C LYS A 279 16.58 59.00 -100.85
N ALA A 280 16.09 58.28 -101.86
CA ALA A 280 15.02 57.30 -101.69
C ALA A 280 15.50 56.09 -100.87
N SER A 281 16.71 55.60 -101.11
CA SER A 281 17.35 54.52 -100.36
C SER A 281 17.58 54.91 -98.89
N VAL A 282 18.15 56.09 -98.63
CA VAL A 282 18.31 56.62 -97.27
C VAL A 282 16.95 56.79 -96.59
N LYS A 283 15.93 57.28 -97.30
CA LYS A 283 14.58 57.39 -96.74
C LYS A 283 14.01 56.02 -96.38
N ALA A 284 14.21 55.00 -97.22
CA ALA A 284 13.79 53.63 -96.93
C ALA A 284 14.55 53.05 -95.72
N GLN A 285 15.86 53.26 -95.65
CA GLN A 285 16.69 52.84 -94.52
C GLN A 285 16.26 53.53 -93.21
N VAL A 286 16.07 54.85 -93.23
CA VAL A 286 15.56 55.60 -92.07
C VAL A 286 14.17 55.11 -91.66
N THR A 287 13.30 54.80 -92.62
CA THR A 287 11.95 54.28 -92.32
C THR A 287 12.03 52.87 -91.72
N SER A 288 12.91 52.00 -92.21
CA SER A 288 13.17 50.67 -91.64
C SER A 288 13.70 50.78 -90.22
N LEU A 289 14.74 51.61 -90.01
CA LEU A 289 15.34 51.83 -88.69
C LEU A 289 14.34 52.44 -87.69
N LEU A 290 13.45 53.33 -88.14
CA LEU A 290 12.35 53.83 -87.30
C LEU A 290 11.34 52.72 -86.96
N GLY A 291 11.02 51.84 -87.91
CA GLY A 291 10.17 50.66 -87.67
C GLY A 291 10.78 49.71 -86.65
N GLU A 292 12.04 49.34 -86.83
CA GLU A 292 12.81 48.51 -85.90
C GLU A 292 12.93 49.16 -84.52
N LEU A 293 13.14 50.48 -84.45
CA LEU A 293 13.17 51.23 -83.19
C LEU A 293 11.81 51.18 -82.49
N LEU A 294 10.71 51.41 -83.21
CA LEU A 294 9.36 51.33 -82.65
C LEU A 294 9.00 49.91 -82.19
N GLU A 295 9.37 48.88 -82.95
CA GLU A 295 9.19 47.48 -82.56
C GLU A 295 10.04 47.13 -81.33
N SER A 296 11.30 47.56 -81.30
CA SER A 296 12.18 47.37 -80.14
C SER A 296 11.67 48.10 -78.90
N GLN A 297 11.11 49.30 -79.07
CA GLN A 297 10.49 50.06 -77.97
C GLN A 297 9.24 49.34 -77.46
N LYS A 298 8.37 48.85 -78.35
CA LYS A 298 7.20 48.06 -77.95
C LYS A 298 7.60 46.78 -77.22
N HIS A 299 8.62 46.08 -77.70
CA HIS A 299 9.16 44.90 -77.03
C HIS A 299 9.74 45.23 -75.65
N LEU A 300 10.47 46.35 -75.53
CA LEU A 300 10.98 46.83 -74.24
C LEU A 300 9.84 47.17 -73.27
N GLU A 301 8.77 47.82 -73.74
CA GLU A 301 7.58 48.14 -72.94
C GLU A 301 6.87 46.87 -72.46
N THR A 302 6.69 45.87 -73.33
CA THR A 302 6.12 44.57 -72.93
C THR A 302 6.99 43.85 -71.91
N CYS A 303 8.31 43.79 -72.12
CA CYS A 303 9.23 43.19 -71.16
C CYS A 303 9.27 43.96 -69.83
N ALA A 304 9.13 45.28 -69.85
CA ALA A 304 9.07 46.09 -68.64
C ALA A 304 7.79 45.80 -67.82
N LEU A 305 6.65 45.62 -68.49
CA LEU A 305 5.40 45.21 -67.84
C LEU A 305 5.51 43.80 -67.26
N GLU A 306 5.99 42.83 -68.03
CA GLU A 306 6.21 41.45 -67.55
C GLU A 306 7.17 41.40 -66.37
N LYS A 307 8.25 42.20 -66.42
CA LYS A 307 9.19 42.34 -65.30
C LYS A 307 8.48 42.87 -64.06
N LYS A 308 7.66 43.91 -64.20
CA LYS A 308 6.89 44.46 -63.08
C LYS A 308 5.92 43.43 -62.50
N GLU A 309 5.20 42.69 -63.34
CA GLU A 309 4.31 41.61 -62.91
C GLU A 309 5.07 40.47 -62.20
N LEU A 310 6.26 40.12 -62.68
CA LEU A 310 7.16 39.17 -62.01
C LEU A 310 7.63 39.69 -60.65
N GLU A 311 8.07 40.95 -60.57
CA GLU A 311 8.48 41.60 -59.32
C GLU A 311 7.34 41.62 -58.29
N GLU A 312 6.11 41.94 -58.72
CA GLU A 312 4.93 41.92 -57.85
C GLU A 312 4.58 40.50 -57.39
N ARG A 313 4.69 39.49 -58.27
CA ARG A 313 4.50 38.08 -57.91
C ARG A 313 5.56 37.58 -56.94
N VAL A 314 6.83 37.92 -57.15
CA VAL A 314 7.95 37.57 -56.25
C VAL A 314 7.76 38.25 -54.91
N ARG A 315 7.41 39.53 -54.88
CA ARG A 315 7.08 40.25 -53.65
C ARG A 315 5.93 39.59 -52.88
N GLY A 316 4.83 39.29 -53.57
CA GLY A 316 3.68 38.61 -52.95
C GLY A 316 4.00 37.19 -52.47
N ALA A 317 4.87 36.46 -53.18
CA ALA A 317 5.37 35.16 -52.72
C ALA A 317 6.26 35.30 -51.48
N GLY A 318 7.13 36.31 -51.43
CA GLY A 318 7.96 36.62 -50.27
C GLY A 318 7.13 36.97 -49.03
N GLU A 319 6.10 37.80 -49.18
CA GLU A 319 5.16 38.12 -48.09
C GLU A 319 4.43 36.88 -47.57
N ARG A 320 3.99 35.99 -48.46
CA ARG A 320 3.37 34.70 -48.07
C ARG A 320 4.35 33.78 -47.34
N LEU A 321 5.60 33.67 -47.81
CA LEU A 321 6.62 32.87 -47.13
C LEU A 321 6.91 33.41 -45.73
N GLN A 322 7.12 34.73 -45.60
CA GLN A 322 7.31 35.34 -44.28
C GLN A 322 6.11 35.14 -43.35
N HIS A 323 4.89 35.13 -43.88
CA HIS A 323 3.71 34.84 -43.08
C HIS A 323 3.72 33.39 -42.57
N LEU A 324 3.99 32.42 -43.46
CA LEU A 324 4.09 31.01 -43.10
C LEU A 324 5.23 30.72 -42.11
N GLU A 325 6.38 31.39 -42.26
CA GLU A 325 7.51 31.30 -41.32
C GLU A 325 7.09 31.75 -39.91
N ARG A 326 6.42 32.91 -39.79
CA ARG A 326 5.91 33.41 -38.50
C ARG A 326 4.89 32.46 -37.89
N GLU A 327 4.00 31.86 -38.69
CA GLU A 327 3.04 30.86 -38.20
C GLU A 327 3.75 29.58 -37.73
N ALA A 328 4.76 29.10 -38.45
CA ALA A 328 5.56 27.94 -38.06
C ALA A 328 6.33 28.18 -36.75
N GLU A 329 6.94 29.37 -36.59
CA GLU A 329 7.57 29.79 -35.35
C GLU A 329 6.57 29.86 -34.19
N ALA A 330 5.37 30.42 -34.41
CA ALA A 330 4.33 30.51 -33.40
C ALA A 330 3.86 29.12 -32.95
N ARG A 331 3.63 28.19 -33.90
CA ARG A 331 3.31 26.79 -33.59
C ARG A 331 4.44 26.11 -32.84
N THR A 332 5.69 26.35 -33.21
CA THR A 332 6.86 25.77 -32.52
C THR A 332 6.95 26.26 -31.08
N LYS A 333 6.74 27.55 -30.82
CA LYS A 333 6.65 28.12 -29.47
C LYS A 333 5.49 27.52 -28.68
N GLN A 334 4.32 27.37 -29.30
CA GLN A 334 3.16 26.73 -28.66
C GLN A 334 3.46 25.27 -28.27
N HIS A 335 4.02 24.47 -29.19
CA HIS A 335 4.40 23.09 -28.91
C HIS A 335 5.49 23.01 -27.83
N SER A 336 6.47 23.92 -27.81
CA SER A 336 7.48 24.00 -26.74
C SER A 336 6.83 24.17 -25.38
N VAL A 337 5.90 25.12 -25.24
CA VAL A 337 5.18 25.36 -23.98
C VAL A 337 4.34 24.15 -23.58
N GLN A 338 3.67 23.50 -24.54
CA GLN A 338 2.91 22.27 -24.27
C GLN A 338 3.81 21.13 -23.79
N VAL A 339 4.98 20.95 -24.42
CA VAL A 339 5.96 19.95 -24.00
C VAL A 339 6.47 20.25 -22.58
N ASP A 340 6.77 21.51 -22.27
CA ASP A 340 7.23 21.89 -20.92
C ASP A 340 6.12 21.71 -19.87
N GLN A 341 4.87 22.00 -20.23
CA GLN A 341 3.71 21.72 -19.37
C GLN A 341 3.56 20.21 -19.10
N LEU A 342 3.69 19.36 -20.13
CA LEU A 342 3.65 17.90 -19.98
C LEU A 342 4.83 17.39 -19.14
N ARG A 343 6.03 17.93 -19.34
CA ARG A 343 7.21 17.59 -18.53
C ARG A 343 6.98 17.91 -17.05
N LEU A 344 6.41 19.08 -16.75
CA LEU A 344 6.08 19.47 -15.38
C LEU A 344 5.01 18.55 -14.78
N GLN A 345 3.98 18.18 -15.56
CA GLN A 345 2.97 17.21 -15.12
C GLN A 345 3.58 15.85 -14.80
N VAL A 346 4.45 15.33 -15.67
CA VAL A 346 5.19 14.07 -15.44
C VAL A 346 6.02 14.17 -14.16
N GLN A 347 6.79 15.25 -13.99
CA GLN A 347 7.61 15.45 -12.79
C GLN A 347 6.77 15.51 -11.50
N ASN A 348 5.61 16.18 -11.54
CA ASN A 348 4.68 16.23 -10.41
C ASN A 348 4.13 14.85 -10.07
N LEU A 349 3.67 14.08 -11.08
CA LEU A 349 3.18 12.72 -10.88
C LEU A 349 4.27 11.77 -10.38
N GLU A 350 5.49 11.88 -10.89
CA GLU A 350 6.65 11.11 -10.41
C GLU A 350 6.98 11.43 -8.95
N SER A 351 6.90 12.72 -8.56
CA SER A 351 7.11 13.14 -7.18
C SER A 351 6.03 12.58 -6.24
N ALA A 352 4.76 12.64 -6.65
CA ALA A 352 3.65 12.07 -5.90
C ALA A 352 3.78 10.55 -5.77
N LEU A 353 4.14 9.86 -6.87
CA LEU A 353 4.39 8.42 -6.85
C LEU A 353 5.55 8.03 -5.92
N ARG A 354 6.61 8.85 -5.84
CA ARG A 354 7.72 8.62 -4.91
C ARG A 354 7.25 8.72 -3.46
N VAL A 355 6.46 9.73 -3.13
CA VAL A 355 5.89 9.91 -1.79
C VAL A 355 4.94 8.77 -1.44
N GLU A 356 4.05 8.37 -2.35
CA GLU A 356 3.14 7.24 -2.15
C GLU A 356 3.89 5.92 -1.93
N ARG A 357 4.95 5.67 -2.70
CA ARG A 357 5.81 4.49 -2.48
C ARG A 357 6.45 4.51 -1.10
N GLN A 358 6.96 5.66 -0.65
CA GLN A 358 7.52 5.80 0.68
C GLN A 358 6.45 5.54 1.76
N SER A 359 5.28 6.17 1.65
CA SER A 359 4.13 5.96 2.54
C SER A 359 3.73 4.49 2.62
N ALA A 360 3.60 3.80 1.47
CA ALA A 360 3.29 2.38 1.43
C ALA A 360 4.34 1.52 2.15
N THR A 361 5.62 1.85 2.05
CA THR A 361 6.67 1.15 2.82
C THR A 361 6.60 1.41 4.32
N GLU A 362 6.19 2.62 4.71
CA GLU A 362 5.97 2.98 6.12
C GLU A 362 4.77 2.25 6.71
N GLU A 363 3.65 2.19 5.99
CA GLU A 363 2.46 1.43 6.39
C GLU A 363 2.76 -0.07 6.46
N LYS A 364 3.54 -0.63 5.51
CA LYS A 364 4.00 -2.02 5.59
C LYS A 364 4.84 -2.28 6.86
N ARG A 365 5.69 -1.33 7.26
CA ARG A 365 6.48 -1.43 8.50
C ARG A 365 5.58 -1.35 9.73
N LYS A 366 4.60 -0.44 9.77
CA LYS A 366 3.62 -0.33 10.86
C LYS A 366 2.80 -1.60 10.99
N LEU A 367 2.33 -2.16 9.87
CA LEU A 367 1.61 -3.44 9.86
C LEU A 367 2.47 -4.56 10.45
N ALA A 368 3.74 -4.67 10.05
CA ALA A 368 4.64 -5.68 10.59
C ALA A 368 4.87 -5.50 12.11
N GLN A 369 4.96 -4.26 12.59
CA GLN A 369 5.06 -3.96 14.04
C GLN A 369 3.79 -4.38 14.79
N VAL A 370 2.61 -4.04 14.27
CA VAL A 370 1.32 -4.42 14.88
C VAL A 370 1.15 -5.94 14.87
N GLN A 371 1.52 -6.61 13.78
CA GLN A 371 1.52 -8.06 13.72
C GLN A 371 2.46 -8.65 14.78
N ALA A 372 3.69 -8.15 14.92
CA ALA A 372 4.61 -8.62 15.95
C ALA A 372 4.06 -8.41 17.36
N ALA A 373 3.50 -7.23 17.65
CA ALA A 373 2.87 -6.93 18.93
C ALA A 373 1.67 -7.84 19.23
N TYR A 374 0.84 -8.13 18.22
CA TYR A 374 -0.28 -9.07 18.36
C TYR A 374 0.21 -10.48 18.71
N HIS A 375 1.22 -11.00 18.01
CA HIS A 375 1.78 -12.32 18.32
C HIS A 375 2.41 -12.35 19.70
N GLN A 376 3.09 -11.28 20.12
CA GLN A 376 3.66 -11.16 21.46
C GLN A 376 2.55 -11.17 22.53
N LEU A 377 1.50 -10.38 22.38
CA LEU A 377 0.39 -10.35 23.32
C LEU A 377 -0.32 -11.70 23.41
N PHE A 378 -0.47 -12.39 22.28
CA PHE A 378 -1.02 -13.74 22.26
C PHE A 378 -0.16 -14.73 23.06
N GLN A 379 1.17 -14.67 22.92
CA GLN A 379 2.10 -15.49 23.70
C GLN A 379 2.05 -15.13 25.19
N GLU A 380 2.01 -13.85 25.54
CA GLU A 380 1.86 -13.38 26.93
C GLU A 380 0.55 -13.85 27.55
N TYR A 381 -0.54 -13.83 26.79
CA TYR A 381 -1.83 -14.34 27.23
C TYR A 381 -1.82 -15.86 27.45
N ASP A 382 -1.28 -16.64 26.50
CA ASP A 382 -1.14 -18.09 26.64
C ASP A 382 -0.26 -18.48 27.84
N THR A 383 0.86 -17.77 28.03
CA THR A 383 1.75 -18.00 29.18
C THR A 383 1.07 -17.62 30.49
N HIS A 384 0.30 -16.54 30.52
CA HIS A 384 -0.50 -16.15 31.68
C HIS A 384 -1.55 -17.21 32.04
N ILE A 385 -2.28 -17.76 31.05
CA ILE A 385 -3.24 -18.85 31.32
C ILE A 385 -2.54 -20.06 31.93
N LYS A 386 -1.41 -20.49 31.35
CA LYS A 386 -0.64 -21.64 31.86
C LYS A 386 -0.16 -21.41 33.28
N ALA A 387 0.42 -20.24 33.56
CA ALA A 387 0.88 -19.87 34.89
C ALA A 387 -0.28 -19.80 35.90
N SER A 388 -1.44 -19.26 35.50
CA SER A 388 -2.64 -19.22 36.32
C SER A 388 -3.15 -20.61 36.68
N LEU A 389 -3.19 -21.54 35.72
CA LEU A 389 -3.60 -22.93 35.97
C LEU A 389 -2.63 -23.67 36.88
N GLU A 390 -1.32 -23.46 36.72
CA GLU A 390 -0.31 -24.01 37.63
C GLU A 390 -0.42 -23.43 39.04
N SER A 391 -0.65 -22.12 39.15
CA SER A 391 -0.88 -21.46 40.44
C SER A 391 -2.16 -21.97 41.11
N GLU A 392 -3.24 -22.17 40.36
CA GLU A 392 -4.49 -22.71 40.88
C GLU A 392 -4.31 -24.15 41.38
N LYS A 393 -3.52 -24.98 40.67
CA LYS A 393 -3.14 -26.32 41.14
C LYS A 393 -2.36 -26.26 42.45
N ARG A 394 -1.32 -25.41 42.53
CA ARG A 394 -0.54 -25.21 43.76
C ARG A 394 -1.41 -24.70 44.91
N SER A 395 -2.35 -23.80 44.64
CA SER A 395 -3.32 -23.33 45.64
C SER A 395 -4.18 -24.48 46.15
N LYS A 396 -4.74 -25.31 45.26
CA LYS A 396 -5.52 -26.50 45.65
C LYS A 396 -4.70 -27.47 46.49
N ASP A 397 -3.43 -27.69 46.13
CA ASP A 397 -2.53 -28.56 46.91
C ASP A 397 -2.27 -27.98 48.31
N LEU A 398 -2.05 -26.67 48.42
CA LEU A 398 -1.89 -25.98 49.70
C LEU A 398 -3.18 -25.99 50.54
N ASP A 399 -4.34 -25.81 49.91
CA ASP A 399 -5.64 -25.87 50.58
C ASP A 399 -5.93 -27.28 51.12
N LEU A 400 -5.57 -28.33 50.36
CA LEU A 400 -5.65 -29.72 50.81
C LEU A 400 -4.73 -29.98 52.01
N GLN A 401 -3.48 -29.50 51.96
CA GLN A 401 -2.55 -29.60 53.09
C GLN A 401 -3.05 -28.84 54.32
N ALA A 402 -3.62 -27.65 54.14
CA ALA A 402 -4.20 -26.86 55.21
C ALA A 402 -5.41 -27.56 55.84
N ALA A 403 -6.26 -28.18 55.04
CA ALA A 403 -7.39 -28.99 55.52
C ALA A 403 -6.92 -30.21 56.32
N GLU A 404 -5.89 -30.93 55.84
CA GLU A 404 -5.31 -32.07 56.54
C GLU A 404 -4.70 -31.66 57.89
N LEU A 405 -3.91 -30.58 57.93
CA LEU A 405 -3.35 -30.05 59.17
C LEU A 405 -4.44 -29.57 60.14
N SER A 406 -5.51 -28.95 59.64
CA SER A 406 -6.65 -28.53 60.47
C SER A 406 -7.37 -29.72 61.07
N GLN A 407 -7.55 -30.81 60.30
CA GLN A 407 -8.13 -32.05 60.81
C GLN A 407 -7.23 -32.71 61.87
N GLN A 408 -5.91 -32.76 61.64
CA GLN A 408 -4.96 -33.28 62.63
C GLN A 408 -4.98 -32.46 63.91
N LEU A 409 -5.07 -31.12 63.81
CA LEU A 409 -5.20 -30.23 64.95
C LEU A 409 -6.49 -30.52 65.73
N GLN A 410 -7.63 -30.62 65.05
CA GLN A 410 -8.91 -30.92 65.69
C GLN A 410 -8.86 -32.27 66.43
N GLN A 411 -8.29 -33.31 65.81
CA GLN A 411 -8.13 -34.62 66.45
C GLN A 411 -7.23 -34.55 67.69
N ALA A 412 -6.16 -33.75 67.63
CA ALA A 412 -5.28 -33.53 68.78
C ALA A 412 -6.00 -32.76 69.90
N GLU A 413 -6.82 -31.77 69.56
CA GLU A 413 -7.65 -31.02 70.52
C GLU A 413 -8.67 -31.94 71.20
N GLU A 414 -9.41 -32.77 70.45
CA GLU A 414 -10.35 -33.75 70.99
C GLU A 414 -9.65 -34.77 71.90
N ALA A 415 -8.47 -35.25 71.51
CA ALA A 415 -7.66 -36.16 72.34
C ALA A 415 -7.16 -35.49 73.63
N LEU A 416 -6.83 -34.20 73.60
CA LEU A 416 -6.45 -33.44 74.78
C LEU A 416 -7.65 -33.27 75.73
N VAL A 417 -8.84 -32.99 75.20
CA VAL A 417 -10.08 -32.93 76.00
C VAL A 417 -10.35 -34.27 76.66
N ALA A 418 -10.31 -35.38 75.92
CA ALA A 418 -10.51 -36.72 76.48
C ALA A 418 -9.48 -37.07 77.57
N LYS A 419 -8.21 -36.67 77.39
CA LYS A 419 -7.18 -36.82 78.43
C LYS A 419 -7.46 -35.95 79.65
N GLN A 420 -7.97 -34.74 79.46
CA GLN A 420 -8.35 -33.84 80.55
C GLN A 420 -9.51 -34.43 81.37
N GLU A 421 -10.54 -34.97 80.71
CA GLU A 421 -11.65 -35.66 81.39
C GLU A 421 -11.17 -36.88 82.20
N LEU A 422 -10.22 -37.66 81.68
CA LEU A 422 -9.62 -38.77 82.42
C LEU A 422 -8.84 -38.28 83.65
N ILE A 423 -8.08 -37.20 83.51
CA ILE A 423 -7.38 -36.58 84.65
C ILE A 423 -8.38 -36.15 85.72
N ASP A 424 -9.50 -35.54 85.34
CA ASP A 424 -10.50 -35.07 86.29
C ASP A 424 -11.19 -36.24 87.02
N LYS A 425 -11.50 -37.33 86.31
CA LYS A 425 -11.99 -38.59 86.94
C LYS A 425 -10.97 -39.16 87.92
N LEU A 426 -9.70 -39.27 87.53
CA LEU A 426 -8.65 -39.78 88.41
C LEU A 426 -8.43 -38.89 89.63
N LYS A 427 -8.59 -37.56 89.50
CA LYS A 427 -8.57 -36.64 90.64
C LYS A 427 -9.76 -36.83 91.57
N GLU A 428 -10.96 -37.04 91.02
CA GLU A 428 -12.16 -37.33 91.81
C GLU A 428 -11.99 -38.64 92.60
N GLU A 429 -11.58 -39.72 91.93
CA GLU A 429 -11.27 -41.01 92.55
C GLU A 429 -10.17 -40.87 93.62
N ALA A 430 -9.14 -40.07 93.37
CA ALA A 430 -8.08 -39.82 94.33
C ALA A 430 -8.60 -39.10 95.61
N GLU A 431 -9.49 -38.12 95.47
CA GLU A 431 -10.12 -37.48 96.63
C GLU A 431 -11.08 -38.43 97.36
N GLN A 432 -11.85 -39.27 96.64
CA GLN A 432 -12.66 -40.32 97.27
C GLN A 432 -11.78 -41.28 98.07
N HIS A 433 -10.69 -41.78 97.49
CA HIS A 433 -9.73 -42.64 98.20
C HIS A 433 -9.11 -41.94 99.41
N LYS A 434 -8.81 -40.64 99.32
CA LYS A 434 -8.29 -39.86 100.44
C LYS A 434 -9.27 -39.80 101.61
N THR A 435 -10.57 -39.61 101.37
CA THR A 435 -11.60 -39.66 102.44
C THR A 435 -11.69 -41.04 103.09
N ILE A 436 -11.57 -42.12 102.31
CA ILE A 436 -11.53 -43.49 102.85
C ILE A 436 -10.25 -43.69 103.67
N MET A 437 -9.10 -43.20 103.21
CA MET A 437 -7.84 -43.26 103.95
C MET A 437 -7.89 -42.50 105.27
N GLU A 438 -8.62 -41.39 105.36
CA GLU A 438 -8.85 -40.65 106.61
C GLU A 438 -9.60 -41.48 107.68
N THR A 439 -10.27 -42.58 107.30
CA THR A 439 -10.90 -43.52 108.27
C THR A 439 -9.89 -44.45 108.94
N VAL A 440 -8.73 -44.69 108.31
CA VAL A 440 -7.71 -45.64 108.82
C VAL A 440 -7.16 -45.20 110.19
N PRO A 441 -6.81 -43.91 110.42
CA PRO A 441 -6.43 -43.43 111.75
C PRO A 441 -7.51 -43.63 112.81
N VAL A 442 -8.80 -43.45 112.45
CA VAL A 442 -9.93 -43.63 113.37
C VAL A 442 -10.08 -45.10 113.77
N LEU A 443 -10.07 -46.02 112.79
CA LEU A 443 -10.13 -47.46 113.06
C LEU A 443 -8.92 -47.95 113.87
N LYS A 444 -7.74 -47.38 113.62
CA LYS A 444 -6.53 -47.66 114.40
C LYS A 444 -6.69 -47.20 115.86
N ALA A 445 -7.17 -45.98 116.07
CA ALA A 445 -7.46 -45.48 117.42
C ALA A 445 -8.54 -46.32 118.13
N GLN A 446 -9.58 -46.75 117.40
CA GLN A 446 -10.62 -47.64 117.94
C GLN A 446 -10.05 -48.99 118.39
N ALA A 447 -9.17 -49.59 117.58
CA ALA A 447 -8.48 -50.83 117.95
C ALA A 447 -7.58 -50.66 119.19
N ASP A 448 -6.88 -49.53 119.30
CA ASP A 448 -6.05 -49.20 120.47
C ASP A 448 -6.90 -49.02 121.74
N VAL A 449 -8.07 -48.35 121.64
CA VAL A 449 -9.02 -48.20 122.76
C VAL A 449 -9.57 -49.55 123.21
N TYR A 450 -10.05 -50.39 122.29
CA TYR A 450 -10.53 -51.73 122.66
C TYR A 450 -9.45 -52.59 123.29
N LYS A 451 -8.21 -52.49 122.82
CA LYS A 451 -7.06 -53.16 123.45
C LYS A 451 -6.84 -52.64 124.87
N THR A 452 -6.91 -51.34 125.11
CA THR A 452 -6.77 -50.78 126.47
C THR A 452 -7.91 -51.19 127.39
N ASP A 453 -9.15 -51.19 126.90
CA ASP A 453 -10.34 -51.60 127.65
C ASP A 453 -10.28 -53.07 128.01
N PHE A 454 -9.92 -53.94 127.06
CA PHE A 454 -9.71 -55.36 127.31
C PHE A 454 -8.65 -55.60 128.40
N LEU A 455 -7.53 -54.88 128.35
CA LEU A 455 -6.49 -54.98 129.37
C LEU A 455 -6.95 -54.44 130.73
N ALA A 456 -7.77 -53.37 130.76
CA ALA A 456 -8.35 -52.84 132.00
C ALA A 456 -9.33 -53.85 132.63
N GLU A 457 -10.24 -54.40 131.83
CA GLU A 457 -11.21 -55.42 132.22
C GLU A 457 -10.52 -56.69 132.72
N ARG A 458 -9.46 -57.14 132.03
CA ARG A 458 -8.65 -58.27 132.46
C ARG A 458 -8.00 -58.01 133.83
N ARG A 459 -7.38 -56.86 134.05
CA ARG A 459 -6.79 -56.50 135.36
C ARG A 459 -7.85 -56.42 136.46
N ALA A 460 -9.05 -55.92 136.15
CA ALA A 460 -10.16 -55.87 137.09
C ALA A 460 -10.63 -57.29 137.46
N ARG A 461 -10.75 -58.19 136.48
CA ARG A 461 -11.07 -59.61 136.69
C ARG A 461 -9.99 -60.33 137.50
N GLU A 462 -8.71 -60.11 137.20
CA GLU A 462 -7.59 -60.69 137.96
C GLU A 462 -7.66 -60.25 139.42
N LYS A 463 -7.88 -58.95 139.70
CA LYS A 463 -8.07 -58.44 141.07
C LYS A 463 -9.29 -59.03 141.78
N LEU A 464 -10.42 -59.16 141.08
CA LEU A 464 -11.61 -59.81 141.64
C LEU A 464 -11.36 -61.29 141.95
N HIS A 465 -10.61 -61.98 141.08
CA HIS A 465 -10.22 -63.36 141.30
C HIS A 465 -9.29 -63.49 142.52
N GLU A 466 -8.29 -62.61 142.66
CA GLU A 466 -7.43 -62.53 143.84
C GLU A 466 -8.24 -62.31 145.12
N GLN A 467 -9.20 -61.38 145.12
CA GLN A 467 -10.10 -61.14 146.25
C GLN A 467 -10.99 -62.34 146.57
N ARG A 468 -11.51 -63.02 145.54
CA ARG A 468 -12.33 -64.24 145.70
C ARG A 468 -11.52 -65.36 146.34
N GLU A 469 -10.31 -65.62 145.86
CA GLU A 469 -9.42 -66.65 146.44
C GLU A 469 -9.07 -66.31 147.89
N ALA A 470 -8.77 -65.05 148.20
CA ALA A 470 -8.51 -64.61 149.57
C ALA A 470 -9.73 -64.83 150.50
N LEU A 471 -10.94 -64.56 150.02
CA LEU A 471 -12.18 -64.83 150.77
C LEU A 471 -12.46 -66.33 150.94
N LEU A 472 -12.20 -67.15 149.91
CA LEU A 472 -12.33 -68.61 150.00
C LEU A 472 -11.38 -69.19 151.05
N GLU A 473 -10.13 -68.71 151.10
CA GLU A 473 -9.18 -69.12 152.14
C GLU A 473 -9.64 -68.67 153.54
N GLN A 474 -10.20 -67.46 153.67
CA GLN A 474 -10.78 -67.01 154.95
C GLN A 474 -11.95 -67.90 155.39
N VAL A 475 -12.84 -68.29 154.47
CA VAL A 475 -13.94 -69.23 154.76
C VAL A 475 -13.40 -70.60 155.14
N ALA A 476 -12.41 -71.13 154.43
CA ALA A 476 -11.77 -72.40 154.76
C ALA A 476 -11.09 -72.35 156.14
N GLN A 477 -10.43 -71.24 156.48
CA GLN A 477 -9.84 -71.03 157.80
C GLN A 477 -10.92 -70.99 158.89
N LEU A 478 -12.00 -70.22 158.70
CA LEU A 478 -13.13 -70.18 159.64
C LEU A 478 -13.81 -71.54 159.79
N GLN A 479 -13.93 -72.33 158.72
CA GLN A 479 -14.42 -73.70 158.78
C GLN A 479 -13.48 -74.59 159.59
N ARG A 480 -12.16 -74.52 159.35
CA ARG A 480 -11.15 -75.25 160.14
C ARG A 480 -11.22 -74.86 161.62
N ASP A 481 -11.41 -73.60 161.93
CA ASP A 481 -11.50 -73.11 163.31
C ASP A 481 -12.84 -73.51 163.96
N TYR A 482 -13.94 -73.52 163.22
CA TYR A 482 -15.23 -74.06 163.66
C TYR A 482 -15.17 -75.55 163.94
N GLU A 483 -14.53 -76.34 163.06
CA GLU A 483 -14.30 -77.77 163.26
C GLU A 483 -13.43 -78.04 164.49
N LYS A 484 -12.35 -77.29 164.68
CA LYS A 484 -11.52 -77.37 165.91
C LYS A 484 -12.34 -77.06 167.16
N LEU A 485 -13.07 -75.94 167.17
CA LEU A 485 -13.87 -75.54 168.33
C LEU A 485 -14.97 -76.57 168.63
N LYS A 486 -15.54 -77.19 167.59
CA LYS A 486 -16.47 -78.32 167.73
C LYS A 486 -15.80 -79.55 168.34
N VAL A 487 -14.59 -79.91 167.89
CA VAL A 487 -13.80 -81.00 168.49
C VAL A 487 -13.45 -80.70 169.93
N ASP A 488 -13.07 -79.47 170.26
CA ASP A 488 -12.78 -79.05 171.63
C ASP A 488 -14.04 -79.10 172.51
N TYR A 489 -15.20 -78.65 172.00
CA TYR A 489 -16.48 -78.79 172.69
C TYR A 489 -16.86 -80.27 172.91
N ASP A 490 -16.74 -81.10 171.88
CA ASP A 490 -16.98 -82.55 171.98
C ASP A 490 -15.96 -83.24 172.90
N GLY A 491 -14.71 -82.76 172.93
CA GLY A 491 -13.63 -83.24 173.79
C GLY A 491 -13.84 -82.88 175.25
N VAL A 492 -14.24 -81.64 175.54
CA VAL A 492 -14.66 -81.20 176.88
C VAL A 492 -15.90 -81.95 177.33
N SER A 493 -16.88 -82.14 176.44
CA SER A 493 -18.07 -82.94 176.73
C SER A 493 -17.73 -84.41 177.02
N ARG A 494 -16.78 -85.03 176.30
CA ARG A 494 -16.31 -86.39 176.58
C ARG A 494 -15.53 -86.48 177.89
N ALA A 495 -14.59 -85.57 178.14
CA ALA A 495 -13.80 -85.55 179.37
C ALA A 495 -14.69 -85.42 180.62
N LEU A 496 -15.73 -84.58 180.55
CA LEU A 496 -16.74 -84.45 181.62
C LEU A 496 -17.52 -85.76 181.84
N MET A 497 -17.91 -86.45 180.77
CA MET A 497 -18.61 -87.74 180.84
C MET A 497 -17.71 -88.86 181.40
N GLU A 498 -16.41 -88.80 181.16
CA GLU A 498 -15.43 -89.80 181.59
C GLU A 498 -14.99 -89.62 183.05
N GLU A 499 -14.96 -88.38 183.56
CA GLU A 499 -14.74 -88.09 184.99
C GLU A 499 -15.89 -88.61 185.87
N MET A 500 -17.14 -88.48 185.42
CA MET A 500 -18.32 -89.00 186.12
C MET A 500 -18.29 -90.54 186.26
N ARG A 501 -17.56 -91.25 185.40
CA ARG A 501 -17.52 -92.72 185.37
C ARG A 501 -16.60 -93.34 186.43
N ASN A 502 -15.58 -92.63 186.93
CA ASN A 502 -14.49 -93.24 187.70
C ASN A 502 -14.65 -93.21 189.25
N ARG A 503 -15.76 -92.71 189.82
CA ARG A 503 -15.91 -92.58 191.29
C ARG A 503 -16.84 -93.60 191.99
N HIS A 504 -17.42 -94.61 191.31
CA HIS A 504 -18.29 -95.61 191.97
C HIS A 504 -18.24 -97.04 191.35
N ALA A 505 -17.79 -98.05 192.13
CA ALA A 505 -18.39 -99.39 192.39
C ALA A 505 -17.53 -100.70 192.21
N GLU A 506 -17.28 -101.42 193.33
CA GLU A 506 -17.13 -102.89 193.46
C GLU A 506 -18.32 -103.47 194.28
N MET A 507 -19.25 -104.21 193.66
CA MET A 507 -20.14 -105.25 194.23
C MET A 507 -21.05 -105.83 193.10
N ARG A 508 -21.27 -107.15 193.17
CA ARG A 508 -22.12 -108.07 192.35
C ARG A 508 -23.61 -107.61 192.19
N PRO A 509 -24.56 -108.24 191.42
CA PRO A 509 -24.52 -109.41 190.51
C PRO A 509 -25.41 -109.23 189.19
N PRO A 510 -26.12 -110.23 188.58
CA PRO A 510 -26.18 -110.44 187.11
C PRO A 510 -27.60 -110.22 186.48
N ASN A 511 -27.82 -110.73 185.24
CA ASN A 511 -29.11 -110.83 184.51
C ASN A 511 -29.70 -109.48 184.01
N GLN A 512 -30.51 -109.37 182.96
CA GLN A 512 -30.95 -110.18 181.81
C GLN A 512 -31.82 -109.23 180.97
N SER A 513 -31.91 -109.55 179.67
CA SER A 513 -33.11 -109.52 178.81
C SER A 513 -33.79 -108.22 178.33
N ALA A 514 -34.32 -108.42 177.10
CA ALA A 514 -35.49 -107.85 176.45
C ALA A 514 -35.27 -106.63 175.50
N PHE A 515 -35.39 -106.80 174.18
CA PHE A 515 -36.65 -106.87 173.39
C PHE A 515 -37.48 -105.58 173.47
N LEU A 516 -37.61 -104.82 172.38
CA LEU A 516 -38.73 -104.88 171.41
C LEU A 516 -38.79 -103.64 170.50
N MET A 517 -39.41 -103.89 169.34
CA MET A 517 -39.89 -102.95 168.32
C MET A 517 -40.60 -101.70 168.85
N GLY A 518 -40.65 -100.66 168.00
CA GLY A 518 -41.80 -99.76 168.00
C GLY A 518 -41.64 -98.46 167.21
N ALA A 519 -42.10 -98.49 165.96
CA ALA A 519 -42.91 -97.49 165.27
C ALA A 519 -42.51 -95.99 165.20
N ALA A 520 -42.51 -95.51 163.95
CA ALA A 520 -42.85 -94.16 163.46
C ALA A 520 -44.13 -93.58 164.15
N PRO A 521 -44.54 -92.29 163.99
CA PRO A 521 -44.36 -91.48 162.77
C PRO A 521 -44.38 -89.92 162.89
N PHE A 522 -44.36 -89.27 161.71
CA PHE A 522 -45.03 -88.01 161.33
C PHE A 522 -44.81 -86.71 162.15
N HIS A 523 -44.30 -85.65 161.51
CA HIS A 523 -45.11 -84.56 160.90
C HIS A 523 -44.23 -83.38 160.39
N SER A 524 -44.60 -82.87 159.21
CA SER A 524 -44.29 -81.54 158.63
C SER A 524 -45.18 -80.46 159.31
N PRO A 525 -44.98 -79.14 159.11
CA PRO A 525 -45.57 -78.43 157.96
C PRO A 525 -44.72 -77.23 157.41
N LEU A 526 -44.72 -76.97 156.08
CA LEU A 526 -45.48 -75.96 155.29
C LEU A 526 -45.18 -74.47 155.52
N ILE A 527 -44.91 -73.76 154.40
CA ILE A 527 -45.65 -72.59 153.81
C ILE A 527 -44.78 -72.09 152.62
N THR A 528 -45.12 -72.13 151.32
CA THR A 528 -46.23 -71.62 150.46
C THR A 528 -46.19 -70.11 150.11
N GLY A 529 -46.24 -69.82 148.79
CA GLY A 529 -46.40 -68.50 148.16
C GLY A 529 -45.77 -68.46 146.75
N ARG A 530 -46.38 -68.98 145.65
CA ARG A 530 -47.51 -68.46 144.83
C ARG A 530 -47.15 -67.09 144.18
N ARG A 531 -47.35 -66.74 142.90
CA ARG A 531 -48.11 -67.15 141.68
C ARG A 531 -47.21 -66.75 140.47
N GLN A 532 -47.41 -67.10 139.19
CA GLN A 532 -48.63 -67.09 138.40
C GLN A 532 -48.39 -67.79 137.05
N SER A 533 -49.40 -68.57 136.66
CA SER A 533 -49.64 -69.18 135.36
C SER A 533 -49.98 -68.14 134.27
N PHE A 534 -49.46 -68.34 133.06
CA PHE A 534 -50.10 -68.04 131.76
C PHE A 534 -49.71 -69.23 130.86
N ALA A 535 -50.60 -70.16 130.51
CA ALA A 535 -51.58 -70.03 129.43
C ALA A 535 -50.96 -69.43 128.15
N GLU A 536 -50.76 -70.31 127.16
CA GLU A 536 -51.24 -70.11 125.80
C GLU A 536 -50.75 -68.86 125.04
N GLU A 537 -49.86 -69.06 124.08
CA GLU A 537 -50.05 -68.52 122.73
C GLU A 537 -49.15 -69.31 121.76
N GLN A 538 -49.73 -70.37 121.20
CA GLN A 538 -49.26 -70.88 119.91
C GLN A 538 -49.43 -69.71 118.94
N PRO A 539 -48.39 -69.26 118.20
CA PRO A 539 -48.53 -68.10 117.33
C PRO A 539 -49.63 -68.38 116.30
N ASP A 540 -50.76 -67.69 116.44
CA ASP A 540 -51.84 -67.70 115.48
C ASP A 540 -51.35 -66.96 114.23
N TYR A 541 -50.74 -67.69 113.30
CA TYR A 541 -50.34 -67.17 112.00
C TYR A 541 -51.60 -66.89 111.19
N SER A 542 -52.19 -65.72 111.39
CA SER A 542 -53.44 -65.31 110.76
C SER A 542 -53.23 -64.16 109.78
N CYS A 543 -53.81 -64.27 108.60
CA CYS A 543 -53.75 -63.22 107.60
C CYS A 543 -54.60 -62.02 108.05
N PRO A 544 -54.05 -60.80 108.16
CA PRO A 544 -54.79 -59.66 108.68
C PRO A 544 -55.93 -59.17 107.77
N LYS A 545 -55.98 -59.59 106.50
CA LYS A 545 -57.04 -59.20 105.55
C LYS A 545 -58.28 -60.09 105.63
N CYS A 546 -58.10 -61.40 105.76
CA CYS A 546 -59.19 -62.39 105.67
C CYS A 546 -59.31 -63.32 106.89
N GLN A 547 -58.43 -63.16 107.88
CA GLN A 547 -58.38 -63.95 109.13
C GLN A 547 -58.18 -65.46 108.95
N TYR A 548 -57.66 -65.90 107.80
CA TYR A 548 -57.26 -67.29 107.59
C TYR A 548 -56.11 -67.69 108.54
N ARG A 549 -56.27 -68.78 109.29
CA ARG A 549 -55.25 -69.35 110.19
C ARG A 549 -54.38 -70.37 109.46
N ALA A 550 -53.10 -70.08 109.34
CA ALA A 550 -52.08 -70.97 108.81
C ALA A 550 -51.37 -71.73 109.96
N PRO A 551 -50.98 -73.01 109.73
CA PRO A 551 -50.30 -73.81 110.74
C PRO A 551 -48.84 -73.39 111.00
N ASP A 552 -48.21 -72.66 110.08
CA ASP A 552 -46.81 -72.19 110.14
C ASP A 552 -46.57 -70.91 109.30
N MET A 553 -45.44 -70.23 109.53
CA MET A 553 -45.10 -68.93 108.91
C MET A 553 -45.01 -68.99 107.38
N ASP A 554 -44.45 -70.05 106.81
CA ASP A 554 -44.24 -70.16 105.36
C ASP A 554 -45.59 -70.23 104.62
N THR A 555 -46.55 -70.96 105.19
CA THR A 555 -47.92 -71.04 104.67
C THR A 555 -48.65 -69.70 104.77
N LEU A 556 -48.41 -68.91 105.83
CA LEU A 556 -48.93 -67.55 105.94
C LEU A 556 -48.31 -66.61 104.88
N GLN A 557 -47.00 -66.74 104.62
CA GLN A 557 -46.28 -65.85 103.72
C GLN A 557 -46.70 -66.02 102.25
N ILE A 558 -46.96 -67.27 101.82
CA ILE A 558 -47.56 -67.57 100.51
C ILE A 558 -48.98 -66.99 100.43
N HIS A 559 -49.80 -67.23 101.44
CA HIS A 559 -51.18 -66.74 101.46
C HIS A 559 -51.26 -65.21 101.44
N VAL A 560 -50.40 -64.50 102.20
CA VAL A 560 -50.38 -63.03 102.24
C VAL A 560 -49.97 -62.44 100.88
N MET A 561 -49.08 -63.10 100.14
CA MET A 561 -48.71 -62.69 98.77
C MET A 561 -49.89 -62.74 97.80
N ASP A 562 -50.76 -63.76 97.90
CA ASP A 562 -51.98 -63.86 97.08
C ASP A 562 -53.14 -63.00 97.61
N CYS A 563 -53.19 -62.79 98.93
CA CYS A 563 -54.29 -62.07 99.58
C CYS A 563 -54.13 -60.54 99.52
N ILE A 564 -52.94 -59.98 99.26
CA ILE A 564 -52.72 -58.52 99.15
C ILE A 564 -53.01 -57.97 97.73
N GLN A 565 -53.16 -58.83 96.72
CA GLN A 565 -53.87 -58.46 95.49
C GLN A 565 -55.38 -58.31 95.77
#